data_AF-A0A1S2QJP6-F1
#
_entry.id   AF-A0A1S2QJP6-F1
#
_cell.length_a   1.000
_cell.length_b   1.000
_cell.length_c   1.000
_cell.angle_alpha   90.00
_cell.angle_beta   90.00
_cell.angle_gamma   90.00
#
_symmetry.space_group_name_H-M   'P 1'
#
loop_
_entity.id
_entity.type
_entity.pdbx_description
1 polymer ?
#
loop_
_entity_poly.entity_id
_entity_poly.type
_entity_poly.pdbx_seq_one_letter_code
_entity_poly.pdbx_strand_id
1 'polypeptide(L)'
;MIGDSLTGNEIAAAFTQVTGTSSAYVPMPHDDLLAAVPDFGHDYAAMFQFFADRDLYARDRDIALLRRLHPDLMTFEDWLHHTGWTG
;
A
#
# COMPACT_ATOMS: atom_id res chain seq x y z
N MET A 1 -2.42 8.45 -9.84
CA MET A 1 -1.67 9.32 -8.89
C MET A 1 -1.44 8.53 -7.61
N ILE A 2 -0.39 8.83 -6.85
CA ILE A 2 -0.10 8.18 -5.57
C ILE A 2 0.03 9.25 -4.48
N GLY A 3 -0.49 9.00 -3.28
CA GLY A 3 -0.40 9.90 -2.13
C GLY A 3 0.81 9.62 -1.24
N ASP A 4 1.13 8.33 -1.06
CA ASP A 4 2.33 7.82 -0.37
C ASP A 4 2.87 6.56 -1.05
N SER A 5 4.07 6.16 -0.65
CA SER A 5 4.72 4.89 -0.99
C SER A 5 5.21 4.26 0.31
N LEU A 6 4.47 3.28 0.82
CA LEU A 6 4.73 2.66 2.11
C LEU A 6 5.08 1.18 1.93
N THR A 7 6.03 0.71 2.72
CA THR A 7 6.27 -0.72 2.94
C THR A 7 5.10 -1.34 3.71
N GLY A 8 4.97 -2.67 3.68
CA GLY A 8 3.95 -3.36 4.47
C GLY A 8 4.02 -3.03 5.97
N ASN A 9 5.22 -2.89 6.53
CA ASN A 9 5.42 -2.51 7.93
C ASN A 9 4.93 -1.10 8.24
N GLU A 10 5.14 -0.14 7.33
CA GLU A 10 4.66 1.23 7.49
C GLU A 10 3.13 1.31 7.36
N ILE A 11 2.52 0.51 6.47
CA ILE A 11 1.06 0.36 6.39
C ILE A 11 0.51 -0.18 7.72
N ALA A 12 1.11 -1.25 8.27
CA ALA A 12 0.70 -1.81 9.55
C ALA A 12 0.86 -0.80 10.70
N ALA A 13 1.95 -0.03 10.71
CA ALA A 13 2.17 1.03 11.68
C ALA A 13 1.08 2.12 11.59
N ALA A 14 0.71 2.56 10.38
CA ALA A 14 -0.35 3.54 10.17
C ALA A 14 -1.70 3.05 10.73
N PHE A 15 -2.06 1.79 10.49
CA PHE A 15 -3.25 1.20 11.10
C PHE A 15 -3.21 1.22 12.63
N THR A 16 -2.07 0.88 13.23
CA THR A 16 -1.89 0.96 14.69
C THR A 16 -2.00 2.38 15.21
N GLN A 17 -1.45 3.38 14.53
CA GLN A 17 -1.59 4.78 14.93
C GLN A 17 -3.04 5.25 14.89
N VAL A 18 -3.77 4.94 13.82
CA VAL A 18 -5.14 5.41 13.62
C VAL A 18 -6.14 4.72 14.55
N THR A 19 -5.98 3.41 14.78
CA THR A 19 -6.97 2.62 15.54
C THR A 19 -6.59 2.33 16.99
N GLY A 20 -5.32 2.53 17.36
CA GLY A 20 -4.78 2.05 18.63
C GLY A 20 -4.68 0.52 18.75
N THR A 21 -5.04 -0.23 17.70
CA THR A 21 -4.97 -1.70 17.69
C THR A 21 -3.64 -2.15 17.08
N SER A 22 -2.90 -2.98 17.81
CA SER A 22 -1.63 -3.54 17.33
C SER A 22 -1.82 -4.30 16.03
N SER A 23 -1.10 -3.88 14.99
CA SER A 23 -1.15 -4.44 13.65
C SER A 23 0.25 -4.85 13.21
N ALA A 24 0.35 -5.96 12.49
CA ALA A 24 1.61 -6.48 11.99
C ALA A 24 1.46 -6.85 10.51
N TYR A 25 2.48 -6.52 9.72
CA TYR A 25 2.57 -6.99 8.36
C TYR A 25 3.09 -8.42 8.34
N VAL A 26 2.38 -9.29 7.62
CA VAL A 26 2.80 -10.67 7.36
C VAL A 26 2.98 -10.81 5.86
N PRO A 27 4.20 -11.05 5.35
CA PRO A 27 4.40 -11.28 3.93
C PRO A 27 3.71 -12.57 3.51
N MET A 28 2.91 -12.50 2.45
CA MET A 28 2.26 -13.67 1.85
C MET A 28 3.22 -14.33 0.84
N PRO A 29 3.51 -15.64 0.95
CA PRO A 29 4.26 -16.37 -0.07
C PRO A 29 3.57 -16.31 -1.44
N HIS A 30 4.37 -16.29 -2.51
CA HIS A 30 3.86 -16.21 -3.87
C HIS A 30 2.93 -17.38 -4.24
N ASP A 31 3.28 -18.61 -3.84
CA ASP A 31 2.47 -19.81 -4.11
C ASP A 31 1.11 -19.76 -3.39
N ASP A 32 1.09 -19.18 -2.19
CA ASP A 32 -0.16 -18.98 -1.44
C ASP A 32 -1.05 -17.95 -2.14
N LEU A 33 -0.47 -16.87 -2.68
CA LEU A 33 -1.20 -15.86 -3.45
C LEU A 33 -1.77 -16.42 -4.76
N LEU A 34 -1.00 -17.27 -5.47
CA LEU A 34 -1.48 -17.97 -6.67
C LEU A 34 -2.71 -18.84 -6.36
N ALA A 35 -2.71 -19.51 -5.20
CA ALA A 35 -3.79 -20.39 -4.77
C ALA A 35 -5.00 -19.65 -4.17
N ALA A 36 -4.80 -18.44 -3.64
CA ALA A 36 -5.81 -17.70 -2.88
C ALA A 36 -6.99 -17.21 -3.73
N VAL A 37 -6.77 -16.93 -5.03
CA VAL A 37 -7.81 -16.42 -5.94
C VAL A 37 -7.90 -17.33 -7.15
N PRO A 38 -8.86 -18.27 -7.19
CA PRO A 38 -9.13 -19.07 -8.38
C PRO A 38 -9.33 -18.18 -9.60
N ASP A 39 -8.85 -18.63 -10.75
CA ASP A 39 -8.89 -17.95 -12.06
C ASP A 39 -8.00 -16.71 -12.22
N PHE A 40 -7.67 -15.97 -11.15
CA PHE A 40 -6.94 -14.67 -11.24
C PHE A 40 -5.68 -14.56 -10.37
N GLY A 41 -5.36 -15.58 -9.56
CA GLY A 41 -4.19 -15.55 -8.66
C GLY A 41 -2.87 -15.27 -9.38
N HIS A 42 -2.74 -15.72 -10.62
CA HIS A 42 -1.57 -15.47 -11.47
C HIS A 42 -1.36 -13.99 -11.81
N ASP A 43 -2.44 -13.23 -12.05
CA ASP A 43 -2.36 -11.79 -12.31
C ASP A 43 -1.90 -11.03 -11.06
N TYR A 44 -2.47 -11.36 -9.89
CA TYR A 44 -2.06 -10.76 -8.63
C TYR A 44 -0.61 -11.07 -8.30
N ALA A 45 -0.20 -12.33 -8.43
CA ALA A 45 1.14 -12.76 -8.12
C ALA A 45 2.18 -12.06 -9.01
N ALA A 46 1.91 -11.96 -10.32
CA ALA A 46 2.76 -11.21 -11.25
C ALA A 46 2.82 -9.71 -10.90
N MET A 47 1.68 -9.09 -10.56
CA MET A 47 1.62 -7.68 -10.20
C MET A 47 2.42 -7.37 -8.93
N PHE A 48 2.25 -8.16 -7.87
CA PHE A 48 2.99 -7.96 -6.62
C PHE A 48 4.47 -8.26 -6.76
N GLN A 49 4.84 -9.27 -7.57
CA GLN A 49 6.24 -9.51 -7.90
C GLN A 49 6.84 -8.32 -8.65
N PHE A 50 6.13 -7.74 -9.63
CA PHE A 50 6.59 -6.56 -10.34
C PHE A 50 6.82 -5.36 -9.40
N PHE A 51 5.95 -5.15 -8.42
CA PHE A 51 6.13 -4.12 -7.39
C PHE A 51 7.31 -4.38 -6.45
N ALA A 52 7.62 -5.65 -6.17
CA ALA A 52 8.76 -6.03 -5.34
C ALA A 52 10.11 -5.87 -6.09
N ASP A 53 10.14 -6.27 -7.37
CA ASP A 53 11.37 -6.30 -8.17
C ASP A 53 11.75 -4.91 -8.71
N ARG A 54 10.78 -4.02 -8.89
CA ARG A 54 11.00 -2.67 -9.42
C ARG A 54 10.57 -1.61 -8.42
N ASP A 55 11.52 -0.78 -8.02
CA ASP A 55 11.26 0.47 -7.33
C ASP A 55 10.59 1.48 -8.30
N LEU A 56 9.28 1.30 -8.51
CA LEU A 56 8.44 2.19 -9.31
C LEU A 56 8.31 3.57 -8.67
N TYR A 57 8.49 3.65 -7.36
CA TYR A 57 8.22 4.85 -6.59
C TYR A 57 9.37 5.85 -6.71
N ALA A 58 10.60 5.43 -6.45
CA ALA A 58 11.76 6.32 -6.58
C ALA A 58 12.09 6.64 -8.05
N ARG A 59 11.70 5.77 -8.99
CA ARG A 59 12.05 5.92 -10.41
C ARG A 59 11.01 6.62 -11.25
N ASP A 60 9.73 6.37 -10.98
CA ASP A 60 8.67 6.73 -11.92
C ASP A 60 7.62 7.70 -11.32
N ARG A 61 7.72 8.11 -10.04
CA ARG A 61 6.71 8.96 -9.37
C ARG A 61 7.31 10.05 -8.47
N ASP A 62 7.14 11.32 -8.85
CA ASP A 62 7.50 12.48 -8.01
C ASP A 62 6.32 12.91 -7.12
N ILE A 63 6.29 12.41 -5.88
CA ILE A 63 5.23 12.72 -4.90
C ILE A 63 5.22 14.22 -4.55
N ALA A 64 6.39 14.88 -4.52
CA ALA A 64 6.47 16.30 -4.21
C ALA A 64 5.89 17.16 -5.34
N LEU A 65 6.07 16.77 -6.60
CA LEU A 65 5.36 17.38 -7.72
C LEU A 65 3.86 17.11 -7.66
N LEU A 66 3.45 15.88 -7.36
CA LEU A 66 2.02 15.54 -7.26
C LEU A 66 1.30 16.35 -6.16
N ARG A 67 1.90 16.53 -4.97
CA ARG A 67 1.34 17.38 -3.91
C ARG A 67 1.28 18.86 -4.31
N ARG A 68 2.23 19.36 -5.11
CA ARG A 68 2.18 20.72 -5.64
C ARG A 68 1.01 20.91 -6.63
N LEU A 69 0.72 19.91 -7.46
CA LEU A 69 -0.37 19.93 -8.43
C LEU A 69 -1.74 19.68 -7.78
N HIS A 70 -1.77 18.85 -6.74
CA HIS A 70 -2.96 18.47 -6.00
C HIS A 70 -2.70 18.63 -4.49
N PRO A 71 -2.91 19.84 -3.93
CA PRO A 71 -2.63 20.13 -2.52
C PRO A 71 -3.43 19.25 -1.55
N ASP A 72 -4.62 18.80 -1.95
CA ASP A 72 -5.50 17.94 -1.14
C ASP A 72 -5.17 16.44 -1.30
N LEU A 73 -4.02 16.11 -1.89
CA LEU A 73 -3.56 14.73 -2.04
C LEU A 73 -3.23 14.13 -0.67
N MET A 74 -4.17 13.34 -0.16
CA MET A 74 -4.09 12.70 1.16
C MET A 74 -2.91 11.73 1.26
N THR A 75 -2.28 11.72 2.43
CA THR A 75 -1.47 10.59 2.88
C THR A 75 -2.35 9.37 3.12
N PHE A 76 -1.74 8.20 3.30
CA PHE A 76 -2.50 7.01 3.70
C PHE A 76 -3.17 7.20 5.07
N GLU A 77 -2.49 7.82 6.03
CA GLU A 77 -3.01 8.10 7.38
C GLU A 77 -4.19 9.10 7.33
N ASP A 78 -4.06 10.20 6.59
CA ASP A 78 -5.14 11.17 6.39
C ASP A 78 -6.38 10.50 5.80
N TRP A 79 -6.18 9.58 4.84
CA TRP A 79 -7.27 8.84 4.22
C TRP A 79 -7.97 7.90 5.22
N LEU A 80 -7.22 7.21 6.09
CA LEU A 80 -7.80 6.36 7.14
C LEU A 80 -8.65 7.19 8.12
N HIS A 81 -8.15 8.35 8.54
CA HIS A 81 -8.93 9.26 9.38
C HIS A 81 -10.15 9.81 8.66
N HIS A 82 -10.01 10.23 7.40
CA HIS A 82 -11.10 10.80 6.60
C HIS A 82 -12.25 9.80 6.39
N THR A 83 -11.93 8.53 6.16
CA THR A 83 -12.92 7.46 5.97
C THR A 83 -13.52 6.95 7.27
N GLY A 84 -12.94 7.33 8.42
CA GLY A 84 -13.36 6.85 9.74
C GLY A 84 -13.09 5.35 9.92
N TRP A 85 -11.99 4.84 9.36
CA TRP A 85 -11.64 3.44 9.44
C TRP A 85 -11.31 3.01 10.88
N THR A 86 -11.91 1.91 11.36
CA THR A 86 -11.76 1.42 12.75
C THR A 86 -11.29 -0.02 12.88
N GLY A 87 -10.98 -0.71 11.77
CA GLY A 87 -10.76 -2.17 11.75
C GLY A 87 -11.80 -2.90 10.94
#